data_AF-A0A8H5FHM5-F1
#
_entry.id   AF-A0A8H5FHM5-F1
#
_cell.length_a   1.000
_cell.length_b   1.000
_cell.length_c   1.000
_cell.angle_alpha   90.00
_cell.angle_beta   90.00
_cell.angle_gamma   90.00
#
_symmetry.space_group_name_H-M   'P 1'
#
loop_
_entity.id
_entity.type
_entity.pdbx_description
1 polymer ?
#
loop_
_entity_poly.entity_id
_entity_poly.type
_entity_poly.pdbx_seq_one_letter_code
_entity_poly.pdbx_strand_id
1 'polypeptide(L)'
;MKFLTVAAAALAFATSAYADHAFTFTNRCGNAVNPIIADTRCGYSPRCSDASSFTGAQPGSLAPGASRTVNVPNSWVGRVFNQNGACGAKGEGCTLGEFNLDSGDFFTPQSYDISNIQGFTQSIQIGAAGCATVTCTNANCGCSNAYPVGDLSGCGNDSPVRACGAGNIAFNVVFCP
;
A
#
# COMPACT_ATOMS: atom_id res chain seq x y z
N MET A 1 23.06 27.58 -56.05
CA MET A 1 23.38 27.59 -54.61
C MET A 1 22.47 26.58 -53.91
N LYS A 2 23.03 25.47 -53.39
CA LYS A 2 22.28 24.40 -52.71
C LYS A 2 22.26 24.70 -51.21
N PHE A 3 21.08 24.91 -50.64
CA PHE A 3 20.89 25.02 -49.19
C PHE A 3 20.81 23.61 -48.60
N LEU A 4 21.78 23.26 -47.75
CA LEU A 4 21.74 22.06 -46.91
C LEU A 4 20.88 22.35 -45.68
N THR A 5 19.78 21.61 -45.56
CA THR A 5 18.94 21.62 -44.35
C THR A 5 19.52 20.60 -43.38
N VAL A 6 20.12 21.06 -42.28
CA VAL A 6 20.60 20.19 -41.21
C VAL A 6 19.43 19.93 -40.27
N ALA A 7 18.87 18.72 -40.31
CA ALA A 7 17.88 18.27 -39.34
C ALA A 7 18.59 17.88 -38.05
N ALA A 8 18.39 18.66 -36.98
CA ALA A 8 18.81 18.28 -35.64
C ALA A 8 17.84 17.23 -35.10
N ALA A 9 18.31 15.97 -34.98
CA ALA A 9 17.58 14.93 -34.27
C ALA A 9 17.73 15.16 -32.76
N ALA A 10 16.69 15.66 -32.11
CA ALA A 10 16.62 15.70 -30.65
C ALA A 10 16.39 14.27 -30.14
N LEU A 11 17.38 13.70 -29.44
CA LEU A 11 17.18 12.49 -28.65
C LEU A 11 16.29 12.84 -27.45
N ALA A 12 15.03 12.45 -27.51
CA ALA A 12 14.17 12.41 -26.34
C ALA A 12 14.69 11.27 -25.44
N PHE A 13 15.30 11.62 -24.31
CA PHE A 13 15.48 10.69 -23.20
C PHE A 13 14.09 10.33 -22.69
N ALA A 14 13.59 9.14 -23.06
CA ALA A 14 12.43 8.56 -22.42
C ALA A 14 12.82 8.30 -20.95
N THR A 15 12.49 9.22 -20.05
CA THR A 15 12.39 8.89 -18.64
C THR A 15 11.33 7.80 -18.57
N SER A 16 11.73 6.57 -18.27
CA SER A 16 10.81 5.51 -17.90
C SER A 16 10.12 5.95 -16.62
N ALA A 17 9.01 6.69 -16.78
CA ALA A 17 8.06 6.89 -15.71
C ALA A 17 7.54 5.49 -15.38
N TYR A 18 8.06 4.91 -14.30
CA TYR A 18 7.39 3.76 -13.72
C TYR A 18 5.97 4.23 -13.42
N ALA A 19 4.98 3.56 -13.99
CA ALA A 19 3.60 3.89 -13.65
C ALA A 19 3.37 3.55 -12.17
N ASP A 20 2.48 4.28 -11.51
CA ASP A 20 2.16 4.06 -10.09
C ASP A 20 1.24 2.84 -9.92
N HIS A 21 1.18 2.29 -8.71
CA HIS A 21 0.16 1.33 -8.30
C HIS A 21 -1.21 2.00 -8.20
N ALA A 22 -2.26 1.32 -8.63
CA ALA A 22 -3.62 1.77 -8.39
C ALA A 22 -4.14 1.16 -7.09
N PHE A 23 -4.46 2.00 -6.10
CA PHE A 23 -5.08 1.58 -4.84
C PHE A 23 -6.55 1.99 -4.84
N THR A 24 -7.44 1.00 -4.90
CA THR A 24 -8.88 1.21 -4.72
C THR A 24 -9.25 0.96 -3.27
N PHE A 25 -9.73 2.00 -2.58
CA PHE A 25 -10.28 1.90 -1.23
C PHE A 25 -11.79 1.76 -1.33
N THR A 26 -12.36 0.75 -0.67
CA THR A 26 -13.80 0.49 -0.65
C THR A 26 -14.30 0.46 0.78
N ASN A 27 -15.34 1.23 1.08
CA ASN A 27 -16.00 1.18 2.37
C ASN A 27 -17.21 0.25 2.32
N ARG A 28 -17.15 -0.88 3.03
CA ARG A 28 -18.32 -1.75 3.27
C ARG A 28 -18.85 -1.67 4.70
N CYS A 29 -18.30 -0.78 5.52
CA CYS A 29 -18.78 -0.55 6.87
C CYS A 29 -20.16 0.14 6.84
N GLY A 30 -20.93 -0.01 7.92
CA GLY A 30 -22.21 0.69 8.09
C GLY A 30 -22.07 2.20 8.36
N ASN A 31 -20.84 2.68 8.57
CA ASN A 31 -20.50 4.07 8.83
C ASN A 31 -19.42 4.56 7.84
N ALA A 32 -19.22 5.88 7.79
CA ALA A 32 -18.14 6.45 7.00
C ALA A 32 -16.76 6.03 7.53
N VAL A 33 -15.80 5.88 6.62
CA VAL A 33 -14.39 5.60 6.93
C VAL A 33 -13.53 6.71 6.33
N ASN A 34 -12.36 6.95 6.93
CA ASN A 34 -11.36 7.92 6.48
C ASN A 34 -10.04 7.17 6.24
N PRO A 35 -9.86 6.54 5.08
CA PRO A 35 -8.62 5.85 4.76
C PRO A 35 -7.47 6.84 4.66
N ILE A 36 -6.33 6.49 5.25
CA ILE A 36 -5.08 7.23 5.22
C ILE A 36 -4.01 6.36 4.60
N ILE A 37 -3.22 6.96 3.71
CA ILE A 37 -1.98 6.41 3.16
C ILE A 37 -0.84 7.14 3.85
N ALA A 38 -0.03 6.42 4.62
CA ALA A 38 1.03 6.99 5.43
C ALA A 38 2.39 6.39 5.07
N ASP A 39 3.33 7.24 4.68
CA ASP A 39 4.73 6.85 4.48
C ASP A 39 5.35 6.31 5.76
N THR A 40 6.01 5.16 5.67
CA THR A 40 6.79 4.59 6.78
C THR A 40 8.29 4.47 6.49
N ARG A 41 8.73 4.92 5.30
CA ARG A 41 10.15 5.20 5.03
C ARG A 41 10.72 6.14 6.09
N CYS A 42 11.98 5.93 6.47
CA CYS A 42 12.64 6.69 7.53
C CYS A 42 11.93 6.60 8.88
N GLY A 43 11.91 5.41 9.46
CA GLY A 43 11.34 5.15 10.78
C GLY A 43 11.10 3.67 10.95
N TYR A 44 9.89 3.22 10.58
CA TYR A 44 9.55 1.79 10.57
C TYR A 44 10.23 1.02 9.43
N SER A 45 10.65 1.71 8.36
CA SER A 45 11.47 1.14 7.30
C SER A 45 12.82 1.86 7.19
N PRO A 46 13.94 1.13 6.98
CA PRO A 46 15.25 1.73 6.75
C PRO A 46 15.41 2.32 5.35
N ARG A 47 14.41 2.18 4.47
CA ARG A 47 14.43 2.60 3.06
C ARG A 47 14.28 4.10 2.88
N CYS A 48 15.22 4.85 3.46
CA CYS A 48 15.18 6.30 3.50
C CYS A 48 15.48 6.96 2.17
N SER A 49 16.43 6.43 1.43
CA SER A 49 16.98 7.06 0.22
C SER A 49 16.30 6.61 -1.06
N ASP A 50 15.69 5.43 -1.03
CA ASP A 50 15.26 4.66 -2.20
C ASP A 50 13.73 4.48 -2.27
N ALA A 51 13.04 4.43 -1.12
CA ALA A 51 11.59 4.41 -1.14
C ALA A 51 11.02 5.77 -1.55
N SER A 52 9.95 5.74 -2.34
CA SER A 52 9.20 6.92 -2.72
C SER A 52 8.24 7.36 -1.59
N SER A 53 7.89 8.64 -1.58
CA SER A 53 6.86 9.20 -0.70
C SER A 53 5.54 9.35 -1.43
N PHE A 54 4.43 9.06 -0.76
CA PHE A 54 3.12 9.38 -1.28
C PHE A 54 2.85 10.88 -1.14
N THR A 55 2.81 11.59 -2.27
CA THR A 55 2.57 13.04 -2.35
C THR A 55 1.20 13.38 -2.95
N GLY A 56 0.41 12.35 -3.31
CA GLY A 56 -0.93 12.51 -3.84
C GLY A 56 -1.95 12.98 -2.81
N ALA A 57 -3.16 13.32 -3.29
CA ALA A 57 -4.27 13.62 -2.40
C ALA A 57 -4.70 12.36 -1.62
N GLN A 58 -4.88 12.49 -0.31
CA GLN A 58 -5.38 11.39 0.53
C GLN A 58 -6.75 10.90 0.02
N PRO A 59 -7.09 9.62 0.24
CA PRO A 59 -8.37 9.05 -0.19
C PRO A 59 -9.61 9.65 0.47
N GLY A 60 -9.52 10.65 1.36
CA GLY A 60 -10.64 11.39 1.96
C GLY A 60 -11.68 10.52 2.68
N SER A 61 -12.78 11.13 3.13
CA SER A 61 -13.89 10.37 3.72
C SER A 61 -14.67 9.60 2.66
N LEU A 62 -15.00 8.33 2.96
CA LEU A 62 -15.83 7.45 2.14
C LEU A 62 -17.10 7.11 2.88
N ALA A 63 -18.25 7.49 2.33
CA ALA A 63 -19.56 7.05 2.82
C ALA A 63 -19.71 5.51 2.69
N PRO A 64 -20.65 4.88 3.41
CA PRO A 64 -20.97 3.46 3.23
C PRO A 64 -21.21 3.11 1.76
N GLY A 65 -20.57 2.04 1.29
CA GLY A 65 -20.64 1.57 -0.10
C GLY A 65 -19.79 2.36 -1.10
N ALA A 66 -19.17 3.48 -0.70
CA ALA A 66 -18.36 4.28 -1.61
C ALA A 66 -16.96 3.69 -1.81
N SER A 67 -16.39 3.95 -2.99
CA SER A 67 -14.99 3.62 -3.30
C SER A 67 -14.26 4.82 -3.88
N ARG A 68 -12.93 4.84 -3.71
CA ARG A 68 -12.04 5.82 -4.33
C ARG A 68 -10.73 5.16 -4.72
N THR A 69 -10.26 5.46 -5.92
CA THR A 69 -8.94 5.02 -6.40
C THR A 69 -7.95 6.16 -6.29
N VAL A 70 -6.74 5.87 -5.84
CA VAL A 70 -5.58 6.78 -5.90
C VAL A 70 -4.34 6.04 -6.40
N ASN A 71 -3.40 6.80 -6.93
CA ASN A 71 -2.14 6.27 -7.43
C ASN A 71 -1.06 6.35 -6.35
N VAL A 72 -0.40 5.23 -6.06
CA VAL A 72 0.65 5.11 -5.04
C VAL A 72 1.97 4.79 -5.75
N PRO A 73 3.07 5.50 -5.44
CA PRO A 73 4.35 5.29 -6.13
C PRO A 73 4.79 3.84 -6.15
N ASN A 74 5.41 3.43 -7.26
CA ASN A 74 5.88 2.06 -7.47
C ASN A 74 6.90 1.58 -6.42
N SER A 75 7.73 2.48 -5.88
CA SER A 75 8.72 2.16 -4.83
C SER A 75 8.29 2.61 -3.43
N TRP A 76 6.98 2.65 -3.15
CA TRP A 76 6.46 3.15 -1.88
C TRP A 76 6.57 2.13 -0.76
N VAL A 77 6.93 2.60 0.44
CA VAL A 77 6.88 1.82 1.68
C VAL A 77 6.04 2.56 2.69
N GLY A 78 4.98 1.91 3.14
CA GLY A 78 4.01 2.59 3.97
C GLY A 78 2.89 1.70 4.48
N ARG A 79 1.91 2.40 5.06
CA ARG A 79 0.75 1.81 5.70
C ARG A 79 -0.52 2.42 5.16
N VAL A 80 -1.56 1.60 5.11
CA VAL A 80 -2.94 2.06 4.94
C VAL A 80 -3.76 1.69 6.16
N PHE A 81 -4.59 2.60 6.63
CA PHE A 81 -5.48 2.37 7.76
C PHE A 81 -6.67 3.31 7.69
N ASN A 82 -7.72 3.03 8.45
CA ASN A 82 -8.84 3.95 8.61
C ASN A 82 -8.66 4.76 9.88
N GLN A 83 -8.55 6.08 9.74
CA GLN A 83 -8.41 6.99 10.88
C GLN A 83 -9.76 7.16 11.59
N ASN A 84 -9.80 6.77 12.88
CA ASN A 84 -10.99 6.84 13.74
C ASN A 84 -10.86 7.86 14.90
N GLY A 85 -9.78 8.65 14.93
CA GLY A 85 -9.47 9.63 15.96
C GLY A 85 -8.53 9.11 17.06
N ALA A 86 -8.34 7.79 17.16
CA ALA A 86 -7.44 7.16 18.13
C ALA A 86 -6.17 6.58 17.49
N CYS A 87 -6.15 6.38 16.17
CA CYS A 87 -4.96 5.90 15.48
C CYS A 87 -3.84 6.95 15.52
N GLY A 88 -2.61 6.50 15.77
CA GLY A 88 -1.41 7.31 15.63
C GLY A 88 -1.22 7.83 14.19
N ALA A 89 -0.24 8.71 14.02
CA ALA A 89 0.00 9.38 12.73
C ALA A 89 0.32 8.39 11.59
N LYS A 90 0.85 7.20 11.91
CA LYS A 90 1.15 6.13 10.96
C LYS A 90 0.27 4.89 11.21
N GLY A 91 -0.85 5.08 11.89
CA GLY A 91 -1.86 4.06 12.15
C GLY A 91 -1.63 3.24 13.42
N GLU A 92 -0.66 3.63 14.27
CA GLU A 92 -0.42 2.95 15.55
C GLU A 92 -1.71 2.81 16.36
N GLY A 93 -1.96 1.66 16.96
CA GLY A 93 -3.22 1.40 17.70
C GLY A 93 -4.37 0.88 16.83
N CYS A 94 -4.20 0.80 15.50
CA CYS A 94 -5.26 0.42 14.57
C CYS A 94 -4.89 -0.78 13.71
N THR A 95 -5.89 -1.37 13.06
CA THR A 95 -5.66 -2.39 12.03
C THR A 95 -4.98 -1.74 10.82
N LEU A 96 -3.85 -2.31 10.41
CA LEU A 96 -3.01 -1.80 9.34
C LEU A 96 -3.04 -2.74 8.13
N GLY A 97 -2.99 -2.17 6.94
CA GLY A 97 -2.36 -2.84 5.80
C GLY A 97 -0.97 -2.28 5.62
N GLU A 98 0.06 -3.12 5.63
CA GLU A 98 1.46 -2.72 5.42
C GLU A 98 1.89 -3.11 4.00
N PHE A 99 2.70 -2.24 3.37
CA PHE A 99 3.16 -2.42 2.00
C PHE A 99 4.63 -2.07 1.90
N ASN A 100 5.40 -2.93 1.24
CA ASN A 100 6.77 -2.66 0.85
C ASN A 100 6.88 -2.90 -0.67
N LEU A 101 6.75 -1.82 -1.42
CA LEU A 101 6.66 -1.83 -2.89
C LEU A 101 8.00 -1.40 -3.49
N ASP A 102 8.38 -2.01 -4.61
CA ASP A 102 9.62 -1.73 -5.33
C ASP A 102 9.56 -2.20 -6.80
N SER A 103 10.61 -2.85 -7.32
CA SER A 103 10.67 -3.38 -8.68
C SER A 103 9.72 -4.58 -8.90
N GLY A 104 9.37 -5.27 -7.82
CA GLY A 104 8.60 -6.50 -7.82
C GLY A 104 9.38 -7.72 -8.33
N ASP A 105 10.71 -7.63 -8.42
CA ASP A 105 11.55 -8.78 -8.77
C ASP A 105 11.61 -9.83 -7.64
N PHE A 106 12.35 -10.92 -7.86
CA PHE A 106 12.48 -12.00 -6.87
C PHE A 106 13.12 -11.52 -5.54
N PHE A 107 13.92 -10.45 -5.57
CA PHE A 107 14.61 -9.93 -4.39
C PHE A 107 13.81 -8.84 -3.67
N THR A 108 12.94 -8.15 -4.40
CA THR A 108 12.16 -6.98 -3.96
C THR A 108 10.70 -7.09 -4.45
N PRO A 109 9.98 -8.17 -4.07
CA PRO A 109 8.61 -8.37 -4.53
C PRO A 109 7.69 -7.25 -4.01
N GLN A 110 6.57 -7.04 -4.70
CA GLN A 110 5.53 -6.13 -4.25
C GLN A 110 4.79 -6.78 -3.07
N SER A 111 5.25 -6.53 -1.85
CA SER A 111 4.79 -7.25 -0.66
C SER A 111 3.77 -6.47 0.13
N TYR A 112 2.87 -7.22 0.76
CA TYR A 112 1.77 -6.68 1.55
C TYR A 112 1.30 -7.65 2.61
N ASP A 113 0.79 -7.11 3.70
CA ASP A 113 0.21 -7.85 4.80
C ASP A 113 -0.82 -7.01 5.57
N ILE A 114 -1.56 -7.68 6.46
CA ILE A 114 -2.37 -7.04 7.46
C ILE A 114 -1.64 -7.17 8.79
N SER A 115 -1.51 -6.08 9.52
CA SER A 115 -0.82 -6.06 10.81
C SER A 115 -1.74 -5.55 11.90
N ASN A 116 -1.97 -6.37 12.91
CA ASN A 116 -2.69 -5.98 14.12
C ASN A 116 -1.76 -5.88 15.34
N ILE A 117 -0.44 -5.99 15.17
CA ILE A 117 0.56 -5.98 16.26
C ILE A 117 0.29 -4.82 17.22
N GLN A 118 -0.02 -3.64 16.68
CA GLN A 118 -0.25 -2.42 17.45
C GLN A 118 -1.71 -2.24 17.88
N GLY A 119 -2.66 -3.03 17.37
CA GLY A 119 -4.08 -2.96 17.71
C GLY A 119 -4.99 -3.51 16.62
N PHE A 120 -6.25 -3.79 16.97
CA PHE A 120 -7.31 -4.13 16.03
C PHE A 120 -8.48 -3.16 16.20
N THR A 121 -8.84 -2.44 15.14
CA THR A 121 -9.96 -1.47 15.17
C THR A 121 -11.10 -1.83 14.23
N GLN A 122 -10.82 -2.60 13.19
CA GLN A 122 -11.80 -2.95 12.18
C GLN A 122 -11.31 -4.08 11.29
N SER A 123 -12.24 -4.76 10.66
CA SER A 123 -11.91 -5.73 9.64
C SER A 123 -11.42 -5.05 8.36
N ILE A 124 -10.46 -5.71 7.70
CA ILE A 124 -9.84 -5.23 6.47
C ILE A 124 -9.51 -6.41 5.55
N GLN A 125 -9.56 -6.18 4.25
CA GLN A 125 -9.11 -7.10 3.22
C GLN A 125 -8.18 -6.35 2.26
N ILE A 126 -7.10 -7.02 1.84
CA ILE A 126 -6.20 -6.53 0.80
C ILE A 126 -6.17 -7.58 -0.31
N GLY A 127 -6.75 -7.21 -1.45
CA GLY A 127 -6.61 -7.95 -2.70
C GLY A 127 -5.57 -7.29 -3.60
N ALA A 128 -4.82 -8.10 -4.34
CA ALA A 128 -3.84 -7.65 -5.30
C ALA A 128 -4.09 -8.37 -6.64
N ALA A 129 -4.21 -7.61 -7.73
CA ALA A 129 -4.54 -8.17 -9.04
C ALA A 129 -3.51 -9.23 -9.48
N GLY A 130 -3.99 -10.45 -9.77
CA GLY A 130 -3.13 -11.57 -10.16
C GLY A 130 -2.42 -12.28 -8.99
N CYS A 131 -2.72 -11.91 -7.75
CA CYS A 131 -2.11 -12.49 -6.56
C CYS A 131 -3.14 -12.92 -5.52
N ALA A 132 -2.66 -13.48 -4.41
CA ALA A 132 -3.51 -13.87 -3.29
C ALA A 132 -4.22 -12.66 -2.64
N THR A 133 -5.23 -12.96 -1.83
CA THR A 133 -5.92 -11.97 -1.00
C THR A 133 -5.67 -12.32 0.46
N VAL A 134 -5.49 -11.32 1.31
CA VAL A 134 -5.50 -11.46 2.77
C VAL A 134 -6.74 -10.79 3.33
N THR A 135 -7.39 -11.45 4.28
CA THR A 135 -8.63 -10.95 4.89
C THR A 135 -8.58 -11.16 6.38
N CYS A 136 -8.84 -10.10 7.12
CA CYS A 136 -8.91 -10.14 8.56
C CYS A 136 -10.23 -9.57 9.06
N THR A 137 -11.08 -10.42 9.67
CA THR A 137 -12.43 -10.03 10.10
C THR A 137 -12.57 -9.80 11.61
N ASN A 138 -11.56 -10.16 12.42
CA ASN A 138 -11.55 -10.01 13.88
C ASN A 138 -10.11 -9.96 14.42
N ALA A 139 -9.89 -9.82 15.73
CA ALA A 139 -8.53 -9.73 16.28
C ALA A 139 -7.67 -11.00 16.10
N ASN A 140 -8.29 -12.16 15.78
CA ASN A 140 -7.67 -13.49 15.73
C ASN A 140 -7.70 -14.10 14.30
N CYS A 141 -7.27 -13.34 13.30
CA CYS A 141 -7.31 -13.78 11.88
C CYS A 141 -6.35 -14.92 11.50
N GLY A 142 -5.42 -15.23 12.41
CA GLY A 142 -4.35 -16.19 12.18
C GLY A 142 -3.25 -15.65 11.26
N CYS A 143 -2.05 -16.18 11.44
CA CYS A 143 -0.82 -15.75 10.77
C CYS A 143 -0.83 -15.91 9.24
N SER A 144 -1.76 -16.69 8.69
CA SER A 144 -1.92 -16.77 7.24
C SER A 144 -2.57 -15.53 6.63
N ASN A 145 -3.21 -14.67 7.46
CA ASN A 145 -3.94 -13.48 7.02
C ASN A 145 -3.45 -12.19 7.66
N ALA A 146 -3.01 -12.22 8.92
CA ALA A 146 -2.56 -11.03 9.61
C ALA A 146 -1.58 -11.35 10.75
N TYR A 147 -0.68 -10.42 11.05
CA TYR A 147 0.08 -10.46 12.29
C TYR A 147 -0.86 -10.29 13.51
N PRO A 148 -0.74 -11.12 14.57
CA PRO A 148 -1.62 -11.09 15.73
C PRO A 148 -1.47 -9.83 16.58
N VAL A 149 -2.51 -9.53 17.35
CA VAL A 149 -2.50 -8.41 18.30
C VAL A 149 -1.45 -8.62 19.38
N GLY A 150 -0.56 -7.63 19.56
CA GLY A 150 0.47 -7.64 20.59
C GLY A 150 1.67 -8.56 20.32
N ASP A 151 1.70 -9.26 19.19
CA ASP A 151 2.79 -10.17 18.85
C ASP A 151 3.92 -9.43 18.11
N LEU A 152 4.90 -8.96 18.86
CA LEU A 152 6.09 -8.30 18.30
C LEU A 152 7.01 -9.25 17.51
N SER A 153 6.79 -10.56 17.57
CA SER A 153 7.50 -11.52 16.71
C SER A 153 6.86 -11.65 15.32
N GLY A 154 5.74 -10.94 15.09
CA GLY A 154 4.94 -11.04 13.88
C GLY A 154 4.21 -12.37 13.87
N CYS A 155 4.85 -13.39 13.31
CA CYS A 155 4.32 -14.75 13.24
C CYS A 155 5.44 -15.79 13.42
N GLY A 156 6.40 -15.49 14.30
CA GLY A 156 7.68 -16.20 14.41
C GLY A 156 8.71 -15.78 13.36
N ASN A 157 8.32 -14.94 12.40
CA ASN A 157 9.19 -14.15 11.54
C ASN A 157 8.46 -12.86 11.12
N ASP A 158 9.23 -11.90 10.62
CA ASP A 158 8.76 -10.61 10.10
C ASP A 158 8.65 -10.61 8.56
N SER A 159 8.36 -11.79 7.98
CA SER A 159 8.20 -11.89 6.52
C SER A 159 6.77 -11.53 6.12
N PRO A 160 6.60 -10.73 5.05
CA PRO A 160 5.28 -10.29 4.63
C PRO A 160 4.37 -11.48 4.35
N VAL A 161 3.10 -11.33 4.73
CA VAL A 161 2.10 -12.39 4.60
C VAL A 161 1.89 -12.75 3.12
N ARG A 162 2.02 -11.81 2.19
CA ARG A 162 1.96 -12.04 0.74
C ARG A 162 2.96 -11.21 -0.06
N ALA A 163 3.23 -11.69 -1.26
CA ALA A 163 4.08 -11.06 -2.25
C ALA A 163 3.45 -11.19 -3.65
N CYS A 164 3.61 -10.15 -4.47
CA CYS A 164 3.30 -10.14 -5.89
C CYS A 164 4.58 -10.00 -6.72
N GLY A 165 4.48 -10.40 -7.99
CA GLY A 165 5.57 -10.27 -8.96
C GLY A 165 5.78 -8.86 -9.49
N ALA A 166 6.60 -8.76 -10.53
CA ALA A 166 7.09 -7.52 -11.08
C ALA A 166 6.00 -6.63 -11.68
N GLY A 167 6.26 -5.33 -11.67
CA GLY A 167 5.39 -4.31 -12.27
C GLY A 167 4.33 -3.79 -11.32
N ASN A 168 3.41 -3.01 -11.91
CA ASN A 168 2.43 -2.27 -11.15
C ASN A 168 1.20 -3.11 -10.88
N ILE A 169 0.81 -3.11 -9.63
CA ILE A 169 -0.28 -3.91 -9.10
C ILE A 169 -1.47 -3.01 -8.81
N ALA A 170 -2.65 -3.45 -9.25
CA ALA A 170 -3.90 -2.88 -8.78
C ALA A 170 -4.28 -3.55 -7.45
N PHE A 171 -4.23 -2.77 -6.38
CA PHE A 171 -4.64 -3.18 -5.04
C PHE A 171 -6.08 -2.76 -4.76
N ASN A 172 -6.82 -3.63 -4.07
CA ASN A 172 -8.13 -3.34 -3.54
C ASN A 172 -8.11 -3.50 -2.02
N VAL A 173 -8.26 -2.38 -1.31
CA VAL A 173 -8.32 -2.32 0.15
C VAL A 173 -9.77 -2.12 0.56
N VAL A 174 -10.36 -3.14 1.18
CA VAL A 174 -11.76 -3.14 1.59
C VAL A 174 -11.84 -3.05 3.11
N PHE A 175 -12.49 -2.01 3.62
CA PHE A 175 -12.84 -1.88 5.03
C PHE A 175 -14.17 -2.55 5.30
N CYS A 176 -14.25 -3.31 6.39
CA CYS A 176 -15.41 -4.15 6.73
C CYS A 176 -15.81 -5.14 5.63
N PRO A 177 -14.88 -5.98 5.12
CA PRO A 177 -15.11 -6.87 3.98
C PRO A 177 -16.28 -7.85 4.17
#